data_AF-A0A0F9FH25-F1
#
_entry.id   AF-A0A0F9FH25-F1
#
_cell.length_a   1.000
_cell.length_b   1.000
_cell.length_c   1.000
_cell.angle_alpha   90.00
_cell.angle_beta   90.00
_cell.angle_gamma   90.00
#
_symmetry.space_group_name_H-M   'P 1'
#
loop_
_entity.id
_entity.type
_entity.pdbx_description
1 polymer ?
#
loop_
_entity_poly.entity_id
_entity_poly.type
_entity_poly.pdbx_seq_one_letter_code
_entity_poly.pdbx_strand_id
1 'polypeptide(L)'
;MGYGGEIKNSGLVTKASNDGGIDGIIKEDILALGRLHIQAKRYKTSLGIGRDEIQKFVGALAVAQSNKGVFITTSYYSKGAIEYANNLNGSTTLVLIDGTQLTEFIYI
;
A
#
# COMPACT_ATOMS: atom_id res chain seq x y z
N MET A 1 7.37 -25.17 20.93
CA MET A 1 6.64 -23.96 20.54
C MET A 1 7.66 -22.90 20.20
N GLY A 2 8.06 -22.85 18.94
CA GLY A 2 9.09 -21.93 18.45
C GLY A 2 8.46 -21.02 17.40
N TYR A 3 8.21 -19.77 17.77
CA TYR A 3 7.82 -18.73 16.83
C TYR A 3 9.11 -18.03 16.41
N GLY A 4 9.55 -18.30 15.17
CA GLY A 4 10.80 -17.74 14.66
C GLY A 4 11.33 -18.46 13.41
N GLY A 5 10.43 -18.97 12.56
CA GLY A 5 10.83 -19.50 11.26
C GLY A 5 11.03 -18.34 10.29
N GLU A 6 12.27 -18.10 9.88
CA GLU A 6 12.66 -17.14 8.85
C GLU A 6 11.67 -17.10 7.70
N ILE A 7 11.11 -15.91 7.50
CA ILE A 7 10.05 -15.65 6.55
C ILE A 7 10.64 -15.55 5.13
N LYS A 8 11.11 -16.67 4.58
CA LYS A 8 11.70 -16.74 3.23
C LYS A 8 10.70 -16.52 2.08
N ASN A 9 9.40 -16.32 2.37
CA ASN A 9 8.34 -16.27 1.35
C ASN A 9 7.19 -15.28 1.59
N SER A 10 7.23 -14.39 2.59
CA SER A 10 6.12 -13.42 2.77
C SER A 10 6.12 -12.29 1.76
N GLY A 11 7.26 -12.02 1.11
CA GLY A 11 7.34 -11.07 -0.01
C GLY A 11 7.16 -11.78 -1.34
N LEU A 12 6.03 -12.45 -1.58
CA LEU A 12 5.74 -12.98 -2.91
C LEU A 12 5.35 -11.80 -3.80
N VAL A 13 6.34 -11.16 -4.45
CA VAL A 13 6.11 -10.13 -5.46
C VAL A 13 5.44 -10.80 -6.66
N THR A 14 4.12 -10.89 -6.64
CA THR A 14 3.36 -11.31 -7.81
C THR A 14 3.52 -10.25 -8.88
N LYS A 15 3.86 -10.69 -10.11
CA LYS A 15 4.00 -9.85 -11.31
C LYS A 15 2.88 -8.81 -11.38
N ALA A 16 3.23 -7.62 -11.87
CA ALA A 16 2.31 -6.53 -12.23
C ALA A 16 1.05 -7.10 -12.89
N SER A 17 0.00 -7.23 -12.10
CA SER A 17 -1.30 -7.62 -12.60
C SER A 17 -1.93 -6.35 -13.14
N ASN A 18 -2.32 -6.40 -14.40
CA ASN A 18 -2.90 -5.29 -15.16
C ASN A 18 -4.35 -5.00 -14.71
N ASP A 19 -4.61 -4.97 -13.39
CA ASP A 19 -5.95 -5.07 -12.78
C ASP A 19 -6.61 -3.73 -12.41
N GLY A 20 -6.01 -2.62 -12.83
CA GLY A 20 -6.58 -1.28 -12.57
C GLY A 20 -5.96 -0.54 -11.40
N GLY A 21 -4.84 -1.02 -10.83
CA GLY A 21 -4.01 -0.22 -9.94
C GLY A 21 -3.14 -1.00 -8.94
N ILE A 22 -3.23 -2.32 -8.87
CA ILE A 22 -2.46 -3.09 -7.90
C ILE A 22 -1.13 -3.55 -8.54
N ASP A 23 -0.02 -3.10 -7.97
CA ASP A 23 1.33 -3.44 -8.44
C ASP A 23 1.89 -4.71 -7.76
N GLY A 24 1.36 -5.11 -6.61
CA GLY A 24 1.78 -6.33 -5.92
C GLY A 24 0.78 -6.82 -4.86
N ILE A 25 0.84 -8.11 -4.54
CA ILE A 25 -0.02 -8.76 -3.54
C ILE A 25 0.86 -9.54 -2.56
N ILE A 26 0.83 -9.16 -1.30
CA ILE A 26 1.50 -9.84 -0.19
C ILE A 26 0.49 -10.71 0.55
N LYS A 27 0.87 -11.95 0.85
CA LYS A 27 0.08 -12.85 1.70
C LYS A 27 0.65 -12.79 3.12
N GLU A 28 -0.18 -12.41 4.09
CA GLU A 28 0.24 -12.33 5.49
C GLU A 28 0.47 -13.70 6.12
N ASP A 29 -0.24 -14.73 5.64
CA ASP A 29 -0.16 -16.09 6.17
C ASP A 29 -0.21 -17.15 5.07
N ILE A 30 0.27 -18.36 5.39
CA ILE A 30 0.27 -19.54 4.52
C ILE A 30 -1.16 -19.91 4.09
N LEU A 31 -2.15 -19.70 4.96
CA LEU A 31 -3.56 -19.91 4.69
C LEU A 31 -4.17 -18.83 3.76
N ALA A 32 -3.40 -17.78 3.42
CA ALA A 32 -3.82 -16.65 2.60
C ALA A 32 -5.08 -15.92 3.10
N LEU A 33 -5.35 -16.01 4.40
CA LEU A 33 -6.47 -15.37 5.10
C LEU A 33 -6.31 -13.85 5.17
N GLY A 34 -5.07 -13.36 5.14
CA GLY A 34 -4.73 -11.95 5.01
C GLY A 34 -4.03 -11.69 3.68
N ARG A 35 -4.58 -10.76 2.88
CA ARG A 35 -3.97 -10.26 1.65
C ARG A 35 -3.76 -8.77 1.80
N LEU A 36 -2.54 -8.32 1.54
CA LEU A 36 -2.14 -6.92 1.52
C LEU A 36 -1.83 -6.56 0.08
N HIS A 37 -2.50 -5.55 -0.45
CA HIS A 37 -2.26 -5.09 -1.82
C HIS A 37 -1.35 -3.87 -1.78
N ILE A 38 -0.42 -3.80 -2.72
CA ILE A 38 0.55 -2.72 -2.80
C ILE A 38 0.39 -2.03 -4.14
N GLN A 39 0.39 -0.70 -4.10
CA GLN A 39 0.53 0.15 -5.28
C GLN A 39 1.75 1.05 -5.09
N ALA A 40 2.61 1.13 -6.10
CA ALA A 40 3.82 1.92 -6.08
C ALA A 40 3.84 2.84 -7.30
N LYS A 41 3.65 4.15 -7.07
CA LYS A 41 3.59 5.14 -8.15
C LYS A 41 4.79 6.07 -8.14
N ARG A 42 5.54 6.10 -9.25
CA ARG A 42 6.67 7.03 -9.41
C ARG A 42 6.18 8.36 -9.99
N TYR A 43 6.18 9.41 -9.16
CA TYR A 43 5.83 10.78 -9.55
C TYR A 43 7.05 11.70 -9.48
N LYS A 44 7.02 12.80 -10.24
CA LYS A 44 7.98 13.89 -10.05
C LYS A 44 7.81 14.46 -8.64
N THR A 45 8.91 14.74 -7.95
CA THR A 45 8.91 15.24 -6.55
C THR A 45 8.08 16.51 -6.35
N SER A 46 7.88 17.31 -7.41
CA SER A 46 7.07 18.53 -7.39
C SER A 46 5.56 18.30 -7.55
N LEU A 47 5.12 17.06 -7.77
CA LEU A 47 3.73 16.73 -8.08
C LEU A 47 3.21 15.73 -7.04
N GLY A 48 2.39 16.24 -6.12
CA GLY A 48 1.84 15.46 -5.02
C GLY A 48 0.73 14.52 -5.46
N ILE A 49 0.54 13.44 -4.69
CA ILE A 49 -0.57 12.51 -4.87
C ILE A 49 -1.86 13.13 -4.30
N GLY A 50 -2.86 13.26 -5.17
CA GLY A 50 -4.18 13.77 -4.85
C GLY A 50 -5.11 12.72 -4.25
N ARG A 51 -6.25 13.17 -3.72
CA ARG A 51 -7.31 12.29 -3.21
C ARG A 51 -7.83 11.30 -4.25
N ASP A 52 -7.96 11.73 -5.50
CA ASP A 52 -8.41 10.88 -6.63
C ASP A 52 -7.61 9.58 -6.76
N GLU A 53 -6.29 9.66 -6.60
CA GLU A 53 -5.41 8.50 -6.75
C GLU A 53 -5.59 7.51 -5.60
N ILE A 54 -5.74 8.03 -4.37
CA ILE A 54 -6.05 7.19 -3.21
C ILE A 54 -7.43 6.56 -3.34
N GLN A 55 -8.43 7.31 -3.81
CA GLN A 55 -9.79 6.81 -4.01
C GLN A 55 -9.83 5.71 -5.07
N LYS A 56 -9.09 5.86 -6.18
CA LYS A 56 -8.94 4.80 -7.18
C LYS A 56 -8.33 3.54 -6.57
N PHE A 57 -7.28 3.67 -5.76
CA PHE A 57 -6.67 2.53 -5.09
C PHE A 57 -7.63 1.83 -4.12
N VAL A 58 -8.36 2.60 -3.31
CA VAL A 58 -9.39 2.05 -2.40
C VAL A 58 -10.50 1.34 -3.19
N GLY A 59 -10.88 1.87 -4.35
CA GLY A 59 -11.79 1.19 -5.27
C GLY A 59 -11.24 -0.16 -5.76
N ALA A 60 -9.96 -0.21 -6.14
CA ALA A 60 -9.30 -1.45 -6.54
C ALA A 60 -9.22 -2.46 -5.37
N LEU A 61 -8.95 -2.01 -4.14
CA LEU A 61 -8.98 -2.85 -2.94
C LEU A 61 -10.36 -3.50 -2.72
N ALA A 62 -11.43 -2.72 -2.90
CA ALA A 62 -12.80 -3.21 -2.76
C ALA A 62 -13.12 -4.30 -3.81
N VAL A 63 -12.70 -4.10 -5.06
CA VAL A 63 -12.85 -5.10 -6.14
C VAL A 63 -12.04 -6.37 -5.84
N ALA A 64 -10.83 -6.21 -5.30
CA ALA A 64 -9.97 -7.33 -4.90
C ALA A 64 -10.41 -8.03 -3.60
N GLN A 65 -11.54 -7.62 -3.00
CA GLN A 65 -12.04 -8.10 -1.71
C GLN A 65 -10.98 -8.03 -0.61
N SER A 66 -10.20 -6.95 -0.62
CA SER A 66 -9.12 -6.71 0.33
C SER A 66 -9.42 -5.51 1.20
N ASN A 67 -9.22 -5.69 2.50
CA ASN A 67 -9.40 -4.63 3.48
C ASN A 67 -8.07 -3.98 3.87
N LYS A 68 -6.95 -4.42 3.29
CA LYS A 68 -5.61 -3.89 3.60
C LYS A 68 -4.87 -3.49 2.34
N GLY A 69 -4.25 -2.31 2.36
CA GLY A 69 -3.43 -1.83 1.26
C GLY A 69 -2.30 -0.90 1.69
N VAL A 70 -1.24 -0.86 0.89
CA VAL A 70 -0.13 0.08 1.00
C VAL A 70 -0.01 0.86 -0.31
N PHE A 71 -0.05 2.18 -0.22
CA PHE A 71 0.27 3.06 -1.33
C PHE A 71 1.67 3.62 -1.09
N ILE A 72 2.55 3.49 -2.07
CA ILE A 72 3.93 3.97 -2.03
C ILE A 72 4.11 5.01 -3.14
N THR A 73 4.70 6.16 -2.81
CA THR A 73 5.07 7.18 -3.79
C THR A 73 6.46 7.73 -3.51
N THR A 74 7.18 8.10 -4.56
CA THR A 74 8.47 8.83 -4.47
C THR A 74 8.29 10.32 -4.23
N SER A 75 7.04 10.81 -4.26
CA SER A 75 6.66 12.21 -4.05
C SER A 75 6.02 12.37 -2.66
N TYR A 76 5.19 13.40 -2.47
CA TYR A 76 4.43 13.66 -1.24
C TYR A 76 2.92 13.44 -1.45
N TYR A 77 2.19 13.21 -0.35
CA TYR A 77 0.73 13.19 -0.37
C TYR A 77 0.15 14.59 -0.11
N SER A 78 -0.88 14.95 -0.87
CA SER A 78 -1.68 16.14 -0.55
C SER A 78 -2.44 15.95 0.76
N LYS A 79 -2.74 17.06 1.46
CA LYS A 79 -3.52 17.02 2.70
C LYS A 79 -4.86 16.29 2.52
N GLY A 80 -5.53 16.51 1.38
CA GLY A 80 -6.79 15.83 1.07
C GLY A 80 -6.65 14.32 0.82
N ALA A 81 -5.50 13.85 0.34
CA ALA A 81 -5.20 12.43 0.22
C ALA A 81 -5.01 11.77 1.59
N ILE A 82 -4.25 12.42 2.48
CA ILE A 82 -4.02 11.96 3.85
C ILE A 82 -5.32 11.95 4.65
N GLU A 83 -6.10 13.02 4.57
CA GLU A 83 -7.38 13.14 5.25
C GLU A 83 -8.39 12.09 4.75
N TYR A 84 -8.41 11.82 3.44
CA TYR A 84 -9.24 10.75 2.89
C TYR A 84 -8.81 9.38 3.42
N ALA A 85 -7.51 9.08 3.45
CA ALA A 85 -7.00 7.82 4.01
C ALA A 85 -7.38 7.66 5.50
N ASN A 86 -7.25 8.73 6.29
CA ASN A 86 -7.65 8.76 7.71
C ASN A 86 -9.18 8.74 7.93
N ASN A 87 -10.00 9.00 6.91
CA ASN A 87 -11.46 8.90 7.02
C ASN A 87 -11.98 7.49 6.70
N LEU A 88 -11.13 6.58 6.21
CA LEU A 88 -11.50 5.18 5.93
C LEU A 88 -11.65 4.33 7.20
N ASN A 89 -11.38 4.92 8.38
CA ASN A 89 -11.37 4.29 9.70
C ASN A 89 -12.56 3.35 9.94
N GLY A 90 -12.31 2.03 9.79
CA GLY A 90 -13.23 0.96 10.18
C GLY A 90 -13.31 -0.22 9.20
N SER A 91 -13.27 0.06 7.89
CA SER A 91 -13.50 -0.98 6.86
C SER A 91 -12.25 -1.32 6.03
N THR A 92 -11.34 -0.36 5.84
CA THR A 92 -10.14 -0.52 5.00
C THR A 92 -8.92 0.10 5.69
N THR A 93 -7.92 -0.71 6.01
CA THR A 93 -6.61 -0.28 6.49
C THR A 93 -5.74 0.12 5.31
N LEU A 94 -5.52 1.42 5.15
CA LEU A 94 -4.65 1.96 4.11
C LEU A 94 -3.42 2.62 4.74
N VAL A 95 -2.23 2.16 4.35
CA VAL A 95 -0.95 2.77 4.74
C VAL A 95 -0.44 3.61 3.57
N LEU A 96 -0.06 4.86 3.84
CA LEU A 96 0.56 5.76 2.88
C LEU A 96 2.05 5.87 3.20
N ILE A 97 2.92 5.61 2.21
CA ILE A 97 4.38 5.72 2.31
C ILE A 97 4.86 6.71 1.26
N ASP A 98 5.34 7.86 1.71
CA ASP A 98 5.91 8.90 0.85
C ASP A 98 7.44 8.86 0.81
N GLY A 99 8.01 9.57 -0.17
CA GLY A 99 9.46 9.65 -0.35
C GLY A 99 10.19 10.37 0.79
N THR A 100 9.49 11.24 1.53
CA THR A 100 10.04 11.92 2.70
C THR A 100 10.14 11.00 3.91
N GLN A 101 9.13 10.14 4.16
CA GLN A 101 9.19 9.08 5.18
C GLN A 101 10.31 8.05 4.93
N LEU A 102 10.62 7.76 3.66
CA LEU A 102 11.77 6.91 3.31
C LEU A 102 13.12 7.52 3.74
N THR A 103 13.23 8.84 3.82
CA THR A 103 14.48 9.52 4.19
C THR A 103 14.72 9.47 5.70
N GLU A 104 13.67 9.41 6.51
CA GLU A 104 13.75 9.36 7.97
C GLU A 104 14.21 7.98 8.49
N PHE A 105 13.93 6.89 7.77
CA PHE A 105 14.40 5.54 8.12
C PHE A 105 15.86 5.25 7.73
N ILE A 106 16.49 6.07 6.88
CA ILE A 106 17.88 5.85 6.43
C ILE A 106 18.90 6.58 7.34
N TYR A 107 18.45 7.50 8.19
CA TYR A 107 19.33 8.37 9.00
C TYR A 107 19.35 8.06 10.52
N ILE A 108 18.87 6.89 10.94
CA ILE A 108 18.99 6.39 12.33
C ILE A 108 20.05 5.30 12.42
#